data_AF-A0A2E4EAQ6-F1
#
_entry.id   AF-A0A2E4EAQ6-F1
#
_cell.length_a   1.000
_cell.length_b   1.000
_cell.length_c   1.000
_cell.angle_alpha   90.00
_cell.angle_beta   90.00
_cell.angle_gamma   90.00
#
_symmetry.space_group_name_H-M   'P 1'
#
loop_
_entity.id
_entity.type
_entity.pdbx_description
1 polymer ?
#
loop_
_entity_poly.entity_id
_entity_poly.type
_entity_poly.pdbx_seq_one_letter_code
_entity_poly.pdbx_strand_id
1 'polypeptide(L)'
;MKRLPILFLAVIFFSSCEKETYLDYYIDNQSSSVITVDGSDIINSTDIDQTINQNEKKDVAAWSKRGKETDYFDPTTMFGNDLVITNASGDTLTKNYKLLSNWTSDVDDQRTVASHEYVLVITDADF
;
A
#
# COMPACT_ATOMS: atom_id res chain seq x y z
N MET A 1 -37.57 -1.17 46.18
CA MET A 1 -36.28 -1.60 45.61
C MET A 1 -36.45 -1.86 44.11
N LYS A 2 -35.37 -1.65 43.35
CA LYS A 2 -35.16 -2.05 41.94
C LYS A 2 -35.65 -1.09 40.84
N ARG A 3 -34.92 0.02 40.67
CA ARG A 3 -34.80 0.74 39.39
C ARG A 3 -33.32 0.85 39.02
N LEU A 4 -32.70 -0.27 38.69
CA LEU A 4 -31.37 -0.29 38.06
C LEU A 4 -31.27 -1.64 37.32
N PRO A 5 -31.73 -1.71 36.06
CA PRO A 5 -30.87 -2.40 35.09
C PRO A 5 -30.99 -1.85 33.65
N ILE A 6 -31.35 -0.58 33.44
CA ILE A 6 -31.47 -0.04 32.07
C ILE A 6 -30.14 0.54 31.56
N LEU A 7 -29.27 1.01 32.46
CA LEU A 7 -28.00 1.65 32.08
C LEU A 7 -26.98 0.67 31.46
N PHE A 8 -27.00 -0.61 31.86
CA PHE A 8 -26.07 -1.62 31.35
C PHE A 8 -26.44 -2.15 29.96
N LEU A 9 -27.70 -2.07 29.54
CA LEU A 9 -28.14 -2.57 28.23
C LEU A 9 -27.74 -1.62 27.09
N ALA A 10 -27.62 -0.32 27.36
CA ALA A 10 -27.25 0.68 26.36
C ALA A 10 -25.76 0.61 25.96
N VAL A 11 -24.87 0.16 26.86
CA VAL A 11 -23.42 0.10 26.61
C VAL A 11 -23.05 -1.01 25.61
N ILE A 12 -23.88 -2.04 25.49
CA ILE A 12 -23.61 -3.19 24.59
C ILE A 12 -24.01 -2.88 23.13
N PHE A 13 -24.84 -1.86 22.89
CA PHE A 13 -25.23 -1.43 21.53
C PHE A 13 -24.29 -0.39 20.90
N PHE A 14 -23.28 0.08 21.62
CA PHE A 14 -22.23 0.97 21.11
C PHE A 14 -20.91 0.25 20.84
N SER A 15 -20.93 -1.04 20.52
CA SER A 15 -19.82 -1.65 19.78
C SER A 15 -19.77 -1.00 18.39
N SER A 16 -19.14 0.16 18.34
CA SER A 16 -18.74 0.84 17.12
C SER A 16 -18.08 -0.22 16.23
N CYS A 17 -18.69 -0.51 15.09
CA CYS A 17 -17.99 -1.14 13.98
C CYS A 17 -16.88 -0.17 13.60
N GLU A 18 -15.70 -0.29 14.24
CA GLU A 18 -14.54 0.49 13.88
C GLU A 18 -14.29 0.24 12.39
N LYS A 19 -14.17 1.35 11.66
CA LYS A 19 -13.88 1.29 10.25
C LYS A 19 -12.38 1.30 10.06
N GLU A 20 -11.88 0.59 9.05
CA GLU A 20 -10.44 0.48 8.79
C GLU A 20 -10.13 0.73 7.32
N THR A 21 -8.90 1.18 7.06
CA THR A 21 -8.32 1.25 5.71
C THR A 21 -7.02 0.46 5.72
N TYR A 22 -6.85 -0.40 4.71
CA TYR A 22 -5.62 -1.13 4.43
C TYR A 22 -5.06 -0.68 3.09
N LEU A 23 -3.74 -0.51 3.00
CA LEU A 23 -3.04 -0.08 1.81
C LEU A 23 -1.85 -0.99 1.59
N ASP A 24 -1.79 -1.62 0.42
CA ASP A 24 -0.69 -2.48 0.01
C ASP A 24 -0.13 -1.98 -1.32
N TYR A 25 1.19 -1.81 -1.38
CA TYR A 25 1.92 -1.42 -2.58
C TYR A 25 2.77 -2.58 -3.07
N TYR A 26 2.57 -2.93 -4.34
CA TYR A 26 3.28 -4.01 -5.00
C TYR A 26 4.09 -3.50 -6.19
N ILE A 27 5.22 -4.14 -6.43
CA ILE A 27 5.96 -4.04 -7.68
C ILE A 27 5.85 -5.38 -8.40
N ASP A 28 5.37 -5.32 -9.65
CA ASP A 28 5.27 -6.47 -10.55
C ASP A 28 6.37 -6.37 -11.61
N ASN A 29 7.40 -7.20 -11.47
CA ASN A 29 8.52 -7.20 -12.39
C ASN A 29 8.22 -8.09 -13.60
N GLN A 30 7.74 -7.48 -14.67
CA GLN A 30 7.53 -8.12 -15.97
C GLN A 30 8.70 -7.85 -16.94
N SER A 31 9.83 -7.35 -16.44
CA SER A 31 11.05 -7.21 -17.24
C SER A 31 11.77 -8.56 -17.41
N SER A 32 12.71 -8.60 -18.34
CA SER A 32 13.57 -9.76 -18.60
C SER A 32 14.69 -9.94 -17.56
N SER A 33 14.84 -9.02 -16.62
CA SER A 33 15.94 -8.99 -15.64
C SER A 33 15.46 -8.96 -14.19
N VAL A 34 16.32 -9.38 -13.27
CA VAL A 34 16.11 -9.14 -11.84
C VAL A 34 16.23 -7.64 -11.58
N ILE A 35 15.38 -7.12 -10.70
CA ILE A 35 15.42 -5.72 -10.26
C ILE A 35 15.72 -5.63 -8.76
N THR A 36 16.39 -4.55 -8.36
CA THR A 36 16.48 -4.13 -6.95
C THR A 36 15.58 -2.93 -6.72
N VAL A 37 14.99 -2.87 -5.53
CA VAL A 37 14.11 -1.78 -5.07
C VAL A 37 14.69 -1.30 -3.76
N ASP A 38 15.19 -0.06 -3.78
CA ASP A 38 15.88 0.58 -2.69
C ASP A 38 15.13 1.87 -2.32
N GLY A 39 14.98 2.17 -1.03
CA GLY A 39 14.31 3.39 -0.57
C GLY A 39 13.92 3.32 0.90
N SER A 40 12.87 4.05 1.27
CA SER A 40 12.33 4.02 2.63
C SER A 40 10.81 4.05 2.62
N ASP A 41 10.21 3.24 3.48
CA ASP A 41 8.82 3.38 3.92
C ASP A 41 8.81 4.47 5.00
N ILE A 42 8.30 5.65 4.63
CA ILE A 42 8.30 6.83 5.50
C ILE A 42 7.35 6.64 6.68
N ILE A 43 6.26 5.91 6.48
CA ILE A 43 5.23 5.74 7.50
C ILE A 43 5.73 4.84 8.62
N ASN A 44 6.39 3.74 8.26
CA ASN A 44 6.96 2.80 9.22
C ASN A 44 8.39 3.17 9.64
N SER A 45 9.01 4.16 8.97
CA SER A 45 10.41 4.57 9.19
C SER A 45 11.40 3.39 9.04
N THR A 46 11.19 2.58 7.99
CA THR A 46 12.01 1.41 7.69
C THR A 46 12.58 1.49 6.28
N ASP A 47 13.78 0.97 6.10
CA ASP A 47 14.40 0.87 4.78
C ASP A 47 13.69 -0.19 3.92
N ILE A 48 13.56 0.12 2.63
CA ILE A 48 13.16 -0.82 1.59
C ILE A 48 14.44 -1.23 0.88
N ASP A 49 14.77 -2.51 0.96
CA ASP A 49 15.87 -3.16 0.23
C ASP A 49 15.35 -4.53 -0.20
N GLN A 50 14.86 -4.61 -1.44
CA GLN A 50 14.26 -5.81 -1.98
C GLN A 50 14.82 -6.16 -3.36
N THR A 51 15.13 -7.43 -3.55
CA THR A 51 15.33 -8.02 -4.88
C THR A 51 14.03 -8.68 -5.35
N ILE A 52 13.66 -8.46 -6.61
CA ILE A 52 12.47 -9.03 -7.26
C ILE A 52 12.89 -9.72 -8.56
N ASN A 53 12.61 -11.02 -8.68
CA ASN A 53 12.99 -11.81 -9.85
C ASN A 53 12.09 -11.51 -11.05
N GLN A 54 12.43 -12.03 -12.23
CA GLN A 54 11.55 -11.93 -13.40
C GLN A 54 10.20 -12.61 -13.15
N ASN A 55 9.13 -11.96 -13.59
CA ASN A 55 7.73 -12.39 -13.46
C ASN A 55 7.29 -12.60 -12.00
N GLU A 56 7.89 -11.84 -11.07
CA GLU A 56 7.53 -11.85 -9.66
C GLU A 56 6.82 -10.54 -9.28
N LYS A 57 5.65 -10.66 -8.65
CA LYS A 57 4.96 -9.56 -7.95
C LYS A 57 5.32 -9.64 -6.47
N LYS A 58 5.83 -8.56 -5.91
CA LYS A 58 6.28 -8.50 -4.51
C LYS A 58 5.72 -7.28 -3.79
N ASP A 59 5.33 -7.48 -2.54
CA ASP A 59 4.91 -6.42 -1.62
C ASP A 59 6.12 -5.63 -1.16
N VAL A 60 6.09 -4.32 -1.36
CA VAL A 60 7.19 -3.42 -1.01
C VAL A 60 6.85 -2.49 0.15
N ALA A 61 5.57 -2.26 0.44
CA ALA A 61 5.12 -1.48 1.59
C ALA A 61 3.64 -1.70 1.88
N ALA A 62 3.32 -1.80 3.17
CA ALA A 62 1.96 -1.97 3.64
C ALA A 62 1.68 -1.03 4.82
N TRP A 63 0.47 -0.47 4.85
CA TRP A 63 0.02 0.40 5.93
C TRP A 63 -1.47 0.23 6.21
N SER A 64 -1.87 0.53 7.44
CA SER A 64 -3.27 0.58 7.82
C SER A 64 -3.58 1.73 8.77
N LYS A 65 -4.83 2.19 8.72
CA LYS A 65 -5.34 3.21 9.64
C LYS A 65 -6.77 2.92 10.08
N ARG A 66 -7.13 3.50 11.22
CA ARG A 66 -8.53 3.61 11.64
C ARG A 66 -9.24 4.69 10.82
N GLY A 67 -10.54 4.48 10.63
CA GLY A 67 -11.36 5.24 9.69
C GLY A 67 -11.26 4.66 8.29
N LYS A 68 -12.40 4.52 7.64
CA LYS A 68 -12.48 4.10 6.23
C LYS A 68 -12.24 5.31 5.34
N GLU A 69 -11.31 5.15 4.42
CA GLU A 69 -11.00 6.06 3.34
C GLU A 69 -11.18 5.31 2.02
N THR A 70 -11.78 5.95 1.02
CA THR A 70 -11.96 5.34 -0.31
C THR A 70 -11.26 6.14 -1.39
N ASP A 71 -10.78 7.33 -1.05
CA ASP A 71 -9.98 8.13 -1.96
C ASP A 71 -8.62 7.46 -2.20
N TYR A 72 -8.10 7.60 -3.41
CA TYR A 72 -6.79 7.08 -3.75
C TYR A 72 -5.68 7.82 -3.00
N PHE A 73 -4.63 7.08 -2.67
CA PHE A 73 -3.46 7.60 -1.99
C PHE A 73 -2.36 7.89 -3.00
N ASP A 74 -1.66 9.01 -2.79
CA ASP A 74 -0.48 9.35 -3.58
C ASP A 74 0.68 8.44 -3.16
N PRO A 75 1.38 7.76 -4.09
CA PRO A 75 2.51 6.88 -3.75
C PRO A 75 3.61 7.58 -2.92
N THR A 76 3.77 8.90 -3.08
CA THR A 76 4.74 9.68 -2.30
C THR A 76 4.40 9.78 -0.82
N THR A 77 3.16 9.49 -0.40
CA THR A 77 2.84 9.40 1.03
C THR A 77 3.52 8.22 1.71
N MET A 78 3.80 7.15 0.95
CA MET A 78 4.50 5.96 1.44
C MET A 78 6.01 6.08 1.21
N PHE A 79 6.41 6.43 -0.01
CA PHE A 79 7.80 6.32 -0.46
C PHE A 79 8.55 7.66 -0.55
N GLY A 80 7.86 8.79 -0.35
CA GLY A 80 8.40 10.13 -0.57
C GLY A 80 9.08 10.27 -1.93
N ASN A 81 10.33 10.71 -1.93
CA ASN A 81 11.10 11.01 -3.13
C ASN A 81 12.28 10.06 -3.41
N ASP A 82 12.41 9.01 -2.61
CA ASP A 82 13.69 8.31 -2.43
C ASP A 82 13.63 6.85 -2.91
N LEU A 83 12.54 6.41 -3.56
CA LEU A 83 12.46 5.09 -4.16
C LEU A 83 13.30 5.04 -5.44
N VAL A 84 14.26 4.13 -5.47
CA VAL A 84 15.14 3.86 -6.60
C VAL A 84 14.97 2.40 -6.98
N ILE A 85 14.73 2.16 -8.26
CA ILE A 85 14.56 0.80 -8.78
C ILE A 85 15.60 0.62 -9.88
N THR A 86 16.45 -0.39 -9.77
CA THR A 86 17.51 -0.66 -10.74
C THR A 86 17.41 -2.05 -11.33
N ASN A 87 17.77 -2.19 -12.61
CA ASN A 87 17.88 -3.50 -13.26
C ASN A 87 19.26 -4.13 -13.02
N ALA A 88 19.45 -5.38 -13.46
CA ALA A 88 20.72 -6.10 -13.33
C ALA A 88 21.92 -5.43 -14.06
N SER A 89 21.67 -4.54 -15.02
CA SER A 89 22.70 -3.77 -15.74
C SER A 89 23.08 -2.47 -15.01
N GLY A 90 22.34 -2.09 -13.97
CA GLY A 90 22.51 -0.84 -13.22
C GLY A 90 21.70 0.34 -13.79
N ASP A 91 20.84 0.12 -14.78
CA ASP A 91 19.94 1.17 -15.29
C ASP A 91 18.85 1.45 -14.25
N THR A 92 18.49 2.72 -14.09
CA THR A 92 17.47 3.15 -13.14
C THR A 92 16.13 3.33 -13.83
N LEU A 93 15.05 2.93 -13.16
CA LEU A 93 13.69 3.08 -13.64
C LEU A 93 13.40 4.54 -14.06
N THR A 94 12.99 4.72 -15.31
CA THR A 94 12.58 6.00 -15.88
C THR A 94 11.10 6.29 -15.69
N LYS A 95 10.28 5.23 -15.54
CA LYS A 95 8.86 5.34 -15.20
C LYS A 95 8.70 5.99 -13.82
N ASN A 96 8.01 7.13 -13.78
CA ASN A 96 7.87 7.91 -12.57
C ASN A 96 6.89 7.24 -11.57
N TYR A 97 7.42 6.59 -10.54
CA TYR A 97 6.62 5.95 -9.49
C TYR A 97 5.76 6.94 -8.69
N LYS A 98 6.08 8.24 -8.71
CA LYS A 98 5.34 9.28 -7.96
C LYS A 98 3.99 9.59 -8.61
N LEU A 99 3.79 9.20 -9.87
CA LEU A 99 2.53 9.43 -10.57
C LEU A 99 1.60 8.23 -10.37
N LEU A 100 0.49 8.46 -9.66
CA LEU A 100 -0.54 7.43 -9.44
C LEU A 100 -1.04 6.80 -10.75
N SER A 101 -1.05 7.54 -11.86
CA SER A 101 -1.44 7.02 -13.19
C SER A 101 -0.55 5.90 -13.73
N ASN A 102 0.65 5.72 -13.18
CA ASN A 102 1.55 4.62 -13.51
C ASN A 102 1.28 3.36 -12.68
N TRP A 103 0.38 3.43 -11.71
CA TRP A 103 -0.03 2.32 -10.86
C TRP A 103 -1.40 1.81 -11.28
N THR A 104 -1.53 0.48 -11.36
CA THR A 104 -2.86 -0.14 -11.37
C THR A 104 -3.39 -0.04 -9.94
N SER A 105 -4.51 0.66 -9.76
CA SER A 105 -5.08 0.93 -8.44
C SER A 105 -6.44 0.25 -8.31
N ASP A 106 -6.61 -0.58 -7.29
CA ASP A 106 -7.88 -1.22 -6.94
C ASP A 106 -8.30 -0.84 -5.52
N VAL A 107 -9.60 -0.63 -5.31
CA VAL A 107 -10.16 -0.27 -4.00
C VAL A 107 -11.40 -1.13 -3.75
N ASP A 108 -11.26 -2.10 -2.84
CA ASP A 108 -12.38 -2.89 -2.35
C ASP A 108 -13.08 -2.14 -1.21
N ASP A 109 -14.24 -1.56 -1.54
CA ASP A 109 -15.13 -0.93 -0.58
C ASP A 109 -16.04 -2.00 0.06
N GLN A 110 -15.68 -2.40 1.28
CA GLN A 110 -16.55 -3.18 2.15
C GLN A 110 -17.22 -2.29 3.21
N ARG A 111 -18.29 -2.81 3.84
CA ARG A 111 -19.13 -2.03 4.77
C ARG A 111 -18.32 -1.31 5.87
N THR A 112 -17.30 -1.97 6.40
CA THR A 112 -16.46 -1.46 7.50
C THR A 112 -14.99 -1.31 7.12
N VAL A 113 -14.59 -1.74 5.93
CA VAL A 113 -13.19 -1.76 5.51
C VAL A 113 -13.07 -1.15 4.11
N ALA A 114 -12.00 -0.43 3.86
CA ALA A 114 -11.53 -0.16 2.51
C ALA A 114 -10.13 -0.77 2.35
N SER A 115 -9.94 -1.58 1.31
CA SER A 115 -8.65 -2.18 1.00
C SER A 115 -8.16 -1.63 -0.31
N HIS A 116 -6.99 -1.00 -0.32
CA HIS A 116 -6.36 -0.43 -1.49
C HIS A 116 -5.18 -1.31 -1.92
N GLU A 117 -5.18 -1.72 -3.18
CA GLU A 117 -4.04 -2.37 -3.81
C GLU A 117 -3.48 -1.44 -4.91
N TYR A 118 -2.19 -1.13 -4.83
CA TYR A 118 -1.48 -0.39 -5.87
C TYR A 118 -0.38 -1.27 -6.47
N VAL A 119 -0.40 -1.47 -7.79
CA VAL A 119 0.60 -2.29 -8.49
C VAL A 119 1.34 -1.46 -9.53
N LEU A 120 2.65 -1.28 -9.34
CA LEU A 120 3.55 -0.72 -10.34
C LEU A 120 4.10 -1.86 -11.21
N VAL A 121 3.64 -1.92 -12.45
CA VAL A 121 4.14 -2.91 -13.42
C VAL A 121 5.37 -2.34 -14.11
N ILE A 122 6.46 -3.11 -14.09
CA ILE A 122 7.75 -2.73 -14.67
C ILE A 122 8.08 -3.68 -15.82
N THR A 123 8.51 -3.11 -16.94
CA THR A 123 8.91 -3.81 -18.15
C THR A 123 10.30 -3.35 -18.59
N ASP A 124 10.91 -4.04 -19.56
CA ASP A 124 12.23 -3.63 -20.08
C ASP A 124 12.24 -2.20 -20.66
N ALA A 125 11.10 -1.70 -21.17
CA ALA A 125 10.98 -0.36 -21.74
C ALA A 125 10.99 0.77 -20.69
N ASP A 126 10.91 0.42 -19.41
CA ASP A 126 10.90 1.39 -18.32
C ASP A 126 12.30 1.73 -17.79
N PHE A 127 13.35 1.07 -18.29
CA PHE A 127 14.76 1.31 -17.94
C PHE A 127 15.49 2.07 -19.05
#